data_AF-A0A4U1AG01-F1
#
_entry.id   AF-A0A4U1AG01-F1
#
_cell.length_a   1.000
_cell.length_b   1.000
_cell.length_c   1.000
_cell.angle_alpha   90.00
_cell.angle_beta   90.00
_cell.angle_gamma   90.00
#
_symmetry.space_group_name_H-M   'P 1'
#
loop_
_entity.id
_entity.type
_entity.pdbx_description
1 polymer ?
#
loop_
_entity_poly.entity_id
_entity_poly.type
_entity_poly.pdbx_seq_one_letter_code
_entity_poly.pdbx_strand_id
1 'polypeptide(L)'
;MNSSILIETAATKITDCESVILVPEMALQEAGFIKTFTAKDSASAKHEYHALAQMAYFQYQDDELEIIEAGSPLTITCGEESTSIDDGMVLYRTGDGSFHVLAHGSQNRKKLLEAAYRYCTRWVRLDI
;
A
#
# COMPACT_ATOMS: atom_id res chain seq x y z
N MET A 1 -16.89 -13.18 7.39
CA MET A 1 -15.64 -13.92 7.14
C MET A 1 -14.54 -12.89 7.15
N ASN A 2 -13.50 -13.03 7.98
CA ASN A 2 -12.35 -12.13 7.91
C ASN A 2 -11.57 -12.51 6.64
N SER A 3 -11.59 -11.65 5.63
CA SER A 3 -10.81 -11.86 4.41
C SER A 3 -9.34 -11.65 4.76
N SER A 4 -8.51 -12.69 4.72
CA SER A 4 -7.06 -12.54 4.87
C SER A 4 -6.48 -11.93 3.60
N ILE A 5 -5.68 -10.87 3.73
CA ILE A 5 -4.93 -10.31 2.61
C ILE A 5 -3.56 -10.97 2.53
N LEU A 6 -3.17 -11.36 1.32
CA LEU A 6 -1.90 -11.98 0.99
C LEU A 6 -1.13 -11.08 0.01
N ILE A 7 0.16 -10.87 0.27
CA ILE A 7 1.09 -10.21 -0.65
C ILE A 7 2.15 -11.21 -1.08
N GLU A 8 2.32 -11.39 -2.38
CA GLU A 8 3.30 -12.31 -2.97
C GLU A 8 4.23 -11.55 -3.91
N THR A 9 5.53 -11.85 -3.78
CA THR A 9 6.59 -11.46 -4.71
C THR A 9 7.32 -12.73 -5.16
N ALA A 10 8.24 -12.61 -6.11
CA ALA A 10 9.10 -13.73 -6.50
C ALA A 10 9.90 -14.33 -5.33
N ALA A 11 10.18 -13.56 -4.27
CA ALA A 11 11.05 -13.97 -3.16
C ALA A 11 10.33 -14.07 -1.80
N THR A 12 9.13 -13.51 -1.67
CA THR A 12 8.50 -13.33 -0.36
C THR A 12 7.00 -13.55 -0.45
N LYS A 13 6.46 -14.18 0.60
CA LYS A 13 5.03 -14.36 0.80
C LYS A 13 4.68 -13.81 2.18
N ILE A 14 3.82 -12.80 2.21
CA ILE A 14 3.40 -12.11 3.43
C ILE A 14 1.92 -12.40 3.63
N THR A 15 1.61 -13.08 4.73
CA THR A 15 0.24 -13.42 5.13
C THR A 15 -0.27 -12.45 6.19
N ASP A 16 -1.54 -12.57 6.54
CA ASP A 16 -2.15 -11.88 7.70
C ASP A 16 -2.04 -10.36 7.63
N CYS A 17 -2.10 -9.80 6.41
CA CYS A 17 -2.20 -8.36 6.22
C CYS A 17 -3.61 -7.88 6.57
N GLU A 18 -3.69 -6.81 7.36
CA GLU A 18 -4.96 -6.17 7.71
C GLU A 18 -5.35 -5.08 6.72
N SER A 19 -4.38 -4.29 6.27
CA SER A 19 -4.59 -3.14 5.40
C SER A 19 -3.44 -3.01 4.43
N VAL A 20 -3.74 -2.82 3.15
CA VAL A 20 -2.77 -2.70 2.07
C VAL A 20 -3.13 -1.56 1.14
N ILE A 21 -2.15 -0.74 0.77
CA ILE A 21 -2.24 0.27 -0.28
C ILE A 21 -1.28 -0.15 -1.40
N LEU A 22 -1.86 -0.46 -2.56
CA LEU A 22 -1.14 -0.74 -3.79
C LEU A 22 -0.97 0.55 -4.57
N VAL A 23 0.27 0.92 -4.86
CA VAL A 23 0.64 2.14 -5.59
C VAL A 23 1.43 1.76 -6.84
N PRO A 24 0.74 1.45 -7.96
CA PRO A 24 1.42 1.17 -9.22
C PRO A 24 2.22 2.38 -9.71
N GLU A 25 3.27 2.19 -10.51
CA GLU A 25 4.02 3.33 -11.08
C GLU A 25 3.13 4.30 -11.89
N MET A 26 2.15 3.78 -12.62
CA MET A 26 1.19 4.60 -13.37
C MET A 26 0.33 5.52 -12.50
N ALA A 27 0.27 5.29 -11.18
CA ALA A 27 -0.38 6.21 -10.23
C ALA A 27 0.29 7.59 -10.16
N LEU A 28 1.53 7.71 -10.63
CA LEU A 28 2.23 9.00 -10.76
C LEU A 28 1.61 9.92 -11.82
N GLN A 29 0.91 9.33 -12.79
CA GLN A 29 0.18 10.08 -13.82
C GLN A 29 -1.30 10.20 -13.45
N GLU A 30 -1.89 9.11 -12.94
CA GLU A 30 -3.30 9.05 -12.62
C GLU A 30 -3.54 8.29 -11.31
N ALA A 31 -3.91 9.01 -10.25
CA ALA A 31 -4.09 8.43 -8.92
C ALA A 31 -5.22 7.36 -8.84
N GLY A 32 -6.09 7.28 -9.85
CA GLY A 32 -7.16 6.28 -9.92
C GLY A 32 -6.68 4.82 -10.01
N PHE A 33 -5.39 4.60 -10.31
CA PHE A 33 -4.78 3.27 -10.29
C PHE A 33 -4.38 2.80 -8.89
N ILE A 34 -4.41 3.67 -7.87
CA ILE A 34 -4.16 3.28 -6.49
C ILE A 34 -5.32 2.41 -6.02
N LYS A 35 -5.01 1.26 -5.43
CA LYS A 35 -5.99 0.36 -4.86
C LYS A 35 -5.72 0.16 -3.37
N THR A 36 -6.78 -0.05 -2.61
CA THR A 36 -6.70 -0.30 -1.18
C THR A 36 -7.48 -1.55 -0.82
N PHE A 37 -6.91 -2.36 0.06
CA PHE A 37 -7.51 -3.61 0.53
C PHE A 37 -7.53 -3.59 2.05
N THR A 38 -8.63 -4.03 2.64
CA THR A 38 -8.71 -4.25 4.10
C THR A 38 -9.39 -5.57 4.42
N ALA A 39 -8.84 -6.27 5.40
CA ALA A 39 -9.44 -7.46 6.00
C ALA A 39 -10.65 -7.11 6.88
N LYS A 40 -10.79 -5.83 7.26
CA LYS A 40 -11.82 -5.31 8.16
C LYS A 40 -12.87 -4.54 7.36
N ASP A 41 -14.10 -5.02 7.38
CA ASP A 41 -15.22 -4.26 6.84
C ASP A 41 -15.56 -3.12 7.82
N SER A 42 -14.94 -1.95 7.63
CA SER A 42 -15.12 -0.80 8.52
C SER A 42 -15.37 0.50 7.76
N ALA A 43 -16.37 1.25 8.23
CA ALA A 43 -16.66 2.61 7.77
C ALA A 43 -15.49 3.59 7.96
N SER A 44 -14.46 3.20 8.72
CA SER A 44 -13.26 3.98 9.01
C SER A 44 -12.03 3.60 8.17
N ALA A 45 -12.12 2.63 7.25
CA ALA A 45 -10.96 2.12 6.50
C ALA A 45 -10.15 3.22 5.80
N LYS A 46 -10.81 4.24 5.23
CA LYS A 46 -10.13 5.37 4.60
C LYS A 46 -9.24 6.20 5.54
N HIS A 47 -9.59 6.30 6.82
CA HIS A 47 -8.79 7.01 7.82
C HIS A 47 -7.53 6.21 8.16
N GLU A 48 -7.64 4.87 8.18
CA GLU A 48 -6.49 4.00 8.35
C GLU A 48 -5.54 4.09 7.15
N TYR A 49 -6.03 4.05 5.92
CA TYR A 49 -5.19 4.24 4.74
C TYR A 49 -4.50 5.61 4.73
N HIS A 50 -5.22 6.67 5.12
CA HIS A 50 -4.62 7.99 5.26
C HIS A 50 -3.53 8.02 6.33
N ALA A 51 -3.75 7.40 7.49
CA ALA A 51 -2.73 7.31 8.54
C ALA A 51 -1.49 6.53 8.06
N LEU A 52 -1.68 5.41 7.38
CA LEU A 52 -0.59 4.61 6.79
C LEU A 52 0.22 5.42 5.77
N ALA A 53 -0.45 6.04 4.80
CA ALA A 53 0.22 6.83 3.78
C ALA A 53 0.91 8.07 4.36
N GLN A 54 0.30 8.71 5.35
CA GLN A 54 0.89 9.86 6.06
C GLN A 54 2.15 9.46 6.82
N MET A 55 2.08 8.39 7.62
CA MET A 55 3.22 7.88 8.38
C MET A 55 4.38 7.53 7.45
N ALA A 56 4.11 6.77 6.37
CA ALA A 56 5.12 6.40 5.40
C ALA A 56 5.79 7.63 4.75
N TYR A 57 4.99 8.63 4.36
CA TYR A 57 5.51 9.82 3.69
C TYR A 57 6.41 10.65 4.61
N PHE A 58 6.03 10.84 5.88
CA PHE A 58 6.84 11.61 6.82
C PHE A 58 8.06 10.85 7.32
N GLN A 59 7.94 9.56 7.66
CA GLN A 59 9.10 8.73 8.01
C GLN A 59 10.13 8.70 6.89
N TYR A 60 9.69 8.70 5.62
CA TYR A 60 10.62 8.80 4.49
C TYR A 60 11.32 10.17 4.41
N GLN A 61 10.63 11.26 4.75
CA GLN A 61 11.24 12.60 4.78
C GLN A 61 12.26 12.75 5.90
N ASP A 62 12.02 12.08 7.02
CA ASP A 62 12.87 12.09 8.19
C ASP A 62 13.98 11.02 8.13
N ASP A 63 14.10 10.29 7.01
CA ASP A 63 15.07 9.19 6.79
C ASP A 63 14.92 8.02 7.78
N GLU A 64 13.71 7.84 8.33
CA GLU A 64 13.36 6.78 9.29
C GLU A 64 12.63 5.59 8.64
N LEU A 65 12.18 5.73 7.39
CA LEU A 65 11.43 4.67 6.70
C LEU A 65 12.35 3.64 6.06
N GLU A 66 12.27 2.40 6.55
CA GLU A 66 12.84 1.24 5.86
C GLU A 66 11.92 0.81 4.70
N ILE A 67 12.46 0.83 3.47
CA ILE A 67 11.78 0.33 2.28
C ILE A 67 12.50 -0.92 1.78
N ILE A 68 11.81 -2.05 1.80
CA ILE A 68 12.34 -3.33 1.35
C ILE A 68 12.17 -3.43 -0.16
N GLU A 69 13.26 -3.79 -0.86
CA GLU A 69 13.19 -4.02 -2.29
C GLU A 69 12.44 -5.32 -2.60
N ALA A 70 11.45 -5.23 -3.49
CA ALA A 70 10.65 -6.36 -3.92
C ALA A 70 10.93 -6.71 -5.39
N GLY A 71 10.95 -8.01 -5.67
CA GLY A 71 10.97 -8.52 -7.03
C GLY A 71 9.61 -8.41 -7.71
N SER A 72 9.63 -8.34 -9.04
CA SER A 72 8.44 -8.32 -9.88
C SER A 72 7.98 -9.76 -10.24
N PRO A 73 6.67 -10.03 -10.34
CA PRO A 73 5.56 -9.13 -10.04
C PRO A 73 5.22 -9.10 -8.53
N LEU A 74 4.62 -8.00 -8.09
CA LEU A 74 3.98 -7.85 -6.78
C LEU A 74 2.49 -8.15 -6.91
N THR A 75 2.00 -9.19 -6.24
CA THR A 75 0.60 -9.65 -6.31
C THR A 75 -0.08 -9.51 -4.96
N ILE A 76 -1.26 -8.91 -4.93
CA ILE A 76 -2.14 -8.84 -3.76
C ILE A 76 -3.36 -9.69 -4.02
N THR A 77 -3.69 -10.57 -3.07
CA THR A 77 -4.91 -11.37 -3.08
C THR A 77 -5.72 -11.08 -1.83
N CYS A 78 -7.00 -10.75 -2.01
CA CYS A 78 -7.96 -10.46 -0.94
C CYS A 78 -9.31 -11.12 -1.27
N GLY A 79 -9.63 -12.23 -0.60
CA GLY A 79 -10.82 -13.01 -0.94
C GLY A 79 -10.74 -13.58 -2.36
N GLU A 80 -11.71 -13.25 -3.21
CA GLU A 80 -11.73 -13.65 -4.64
C GLU A 80 -11.02 -12.63 -5.55
N GLU A 81 -10.65 -11.46 -5.04
CA GLU A 81 -9.95 -10.44 -5.81
C GLU A 81 -8.44 -10.70 -5.79
N SER A 82 -7.82 -10.59 -6.96
CA SER A 82 -6.37 -10.60 -7.11
C SER A 82 -5.93 -9.48 -8.05
N THR A 83 -4.86 -8.79 -7.72
CA THR A 83 -4.26 -7.74 -8.57
C THR A 83 -2.74 -7.84 -8.49
N SER A 84 -2.10 -7.76 -9.65
CA SER A 84 -0.65 -7.74 -9.78
C SER A 84 -0.16 -6.45 -10.41
N ILE A 85 1.03 -6.01 -10.00
CA ILE A 85 1.78 -4.92 -10.65
C ILE A 85 3.19 -5.40 -10.97
N ASP A 86 3.70 -4.98 -12.11
CA ASP A 86 5.10 -5.24 -12.48
C ASP A 86 6.06 -4.21 -11.88
N ASP A 87 5.53 -3.01 -11.55
CA ASP A 87 6.28 -1.84 -11.12
C ASP A 87 5.46 -0.95 -10.17
N GLY A 88 6.11 -0.42 -9.13
CA GLY A 88 5.49 0.43 -8.10
C GLY A 88 5.85 0.02 -6.67
N MET A 89 4.92 0.26 -5.76
CA MET A 89 5.10 0.15 -4.31
C MET A 89 3.86 -0.43 -3.62
N VAL A 90 4.06 -1.09 -2.48
CA VAL A 90 3.00 -1.56 -1.59
C VAL A 90 3.30 -1.08 -0.17
N LEU A 91 2.33 -0.43 0.46
CA LEU A 91 2.33 -0.11 1.88
C LEU A 91 1.38 -1.08 2.57
N TYR A 92 1.81 -1.71 3.65
CA TYR A 92 0.93 -2.65 4.34
C TYR A 92 1.12 -2.66 5.85
N ARG A 93 0.05 -3.10 6.51
CA ARG A 93 0.02 -3.36 7.94
C ARG A 93 -0.37 -4.82 8.18
N THR A 94 0.35 -5.49 9.05
CA THR A 94 0.10 -6.88 9.46
C THR A 94 -0.81 -6.94 10.68
N GLY A 95 -1.37 -8.12 10.98
CA GLY A 95 -2.27 -8.37 12.11
C GLY A 95 -1.69 -8.13 13.50
N ASP A 96 -0.35 -8.12 13.62
CA ASP A 96 0.36 -7.72 14.84
C ASP A 96 0.49 -6.20 15.00
N GLY A 97 0.04 -5.43 14.00
CA GLY A 97 0.09 -3.99 13.96
C GLY A 97 1.35 -3.41 13.33
N SER A 98 2.32 -4.25 12.92
CA SER A 98 3.56 -3.81 12.27
C SER A 98 3.29 -3.19 10.91
N PHE A 99 4.11 -2.21 10.54
CA PHE A 99 3.98 -1.44 9.30
C PHE A 99 5.23 -1.61 8.44
N HIS A 100 5.03 -1.79 7.14
CA HIS A 100 6.09 -2.10 6.20
C HIS A 100 5.81 -1.51 4.81
N VAL A 101 6.89 -1.29 4.06
CA VAL A 101 6.82 -0.81 2.67
C VAL A 101 7.69 -1.69 1.78
N LEU A 102 7.10 -2.18 0.68
CA LEU A 102 7.79 -2.84 -0.41
C LEU A 102 7.82 -1.93 -1.63
N ALA A 103 8.94 -1.86 -2.34
CA ALA A 103 9.00 -1.17 -3.63
C ALA A 103 9.94 -1.88 -4.60
N HIS A 104 9.66 -1.78 -5.90
CA HIS A 104 10.61 -2.21 -6.93
C HIS A 104 11.84 -1.28 -6.94
N GLY A 105 13.03 -1.83 -7.22
CA GLY A 105 14.32 -1.18 -6.98
C GLY A 105 14.54 0.16 -7.71
N SER A 106 14.07 0.28 -8.96
CA SER A 106 14.26 1.46 -9.81
C SER A 106 13.26 2.61 -9.57
N GLN A 107 12.30 2.42 -8.66
CA GLN A 107 11.15 3.32 -8.54
C GLN A 107 11.48 4.63 -7.82
N ASN A 108 10.81 5.72 -8.20
CA ASN A 108 10.90 6.99 -7.49
C ASN A 108 10.05 6.95 -6.20
N ARG A 109 10.63 6.37 -5.15
CA ARG A 109 9.98 6.12 -3.84
C ARG A 109 9.28 7.35 -3.29
N LYS A 110 9.94 8.51 -3.32
CA LYS A 110 9.38 9.79 -2.87
C LYS A 110 8.08 10.14 -3.57
N LYS A 111 8.05 10.06 -4.91
CA LYS A 111 6.86 10.40 -5.70
C LYS A 111 5.72 9.42 -5.48
N LEU A 112 6.02 8.12 -5.31
CA LEU A 112 4.99 7.11 -5.04
C LEU A 112 4.35 7.33 -3.66
N LEU A 113 5.16 7.57 -2.63
CA LEU A 113 4.68 7.91 -1.29
C LEU A 113 3.85 9.20 -1.30
N GLU A 114 4.30 10.22 -2.02
CA GLU A 114 3.55 11.47 -2.18
C GLU A 114 2.20 11.25 -2.89
N ALA A 115 2.17 10.43 -3.94
CA ALA A 115 0.93 10.08 -4.65
C ALA A 115 -0.06 9.37 -3.73
N ALA A 116 0.39 8.37 -2.97
CA ALA A 116 -0.42 7.67 -1.98
C ALA A 116 -0.97 8.63 -0.91
N TYR A 117 -0.11 9.47 -0.34
CA TYR A 117 -0.49 10.44 0.68
C TYR A 117 -1.53 11.44 0.17
N ARG A 118 -1.31 12.03 -1.01
CA ARG A 118 -2.25 12.97 -1.64
C ARG A 118 -3.58 12.32 -1.97
N TYR A 119 -3.56 11.09 -2.49
CA TYR A 119 -4.76 10.32 -2.80
C TYR A 119 -5.59 10.07 -1.54
N CYS A 120 -5.00 9.50 -0.48
CA CYS A 120 -5.73 9.22 0.76
C CYS A 120 -6.18 10.50 1.47
N THR A 121 -5.39 11.58 1.42
CA THR A 121 -5.78 12.89 1.96
C THR A 121 -7.04 13.42 1.26
N ARG A 122 -7.07 13.33 -0.08
CA ARG A 122 -8.23 13.76 -0.87
C ARG A 122 -9.45 12.89 -0.57
N TRP A 123 -9.26 11.57 -0.45
CA TRP A 123 -10.34 10.64 -0.12
C TRP A 123 -11.00 10.96 1.23
N VAL A 124 -10.20 11.16 2.28
CA VAL A 124 -10.72 11.54 3.60
C VAL A 124 -11.43 12.89 3.56
N ARG A 125 -10.86 13.89 2.88
CA ARG A 125 -11.43 15.26 2.84
C ARG A 125 -12.70 15.39 2.02
N LEU A 126 -12.84 14.62 0.93
CA LEU A 126 -13.98 14.72 0.03
C LEU A 126 -15.10 13.74 0.35
N ASP A 127 -14.88 12.83 1.31
CA ASP A 127 -15.86 11.79 1.69
C ASP A 127 -16.35 10.95 0.51
N ILE A 128 -15.46 10.71 -0.45
CA ILE A 128 -15.70 9.90 -1.66
C ILE A 128 -15.55 8.41 -1.41
#